data_AF-A0AA35UAP9-F1
#
_entry.id   AF-A0AA35UAP9-F1
#
_cell.length_a   1.000
_cell.length_b   1.000
_cell.length_c   1.000
_cell.angle_alpha   90.00
_cell.angle_beta   90.00
_cell.angle_gamma   90.00
#
_symmetry.space_group_name_H-M   'P 1'
#
loop_
_entity.id
_entity.type
_entity.pdbx_description
1 polymer ?
#
loop_
_entity_poly.entity_id
_entity_poly.type
_entity_poly.pdbx_seq_one_letter_code
_entity_poly.pdbx_strand_id
1 'polypeptide(L)'
;MEGGLIRAARQAFEPFRRLYTETENRTLHISRIAVTPVVYTALRERFESLLRRQNAQFEVPAAFHRDAELLALLARPAPQPGLPVKGLGLFEPAGTDRPEDPALAGLRTRALARYGADGLRTRMASVRQAISALRPGPPDDPLPSDANHSPPWRYRFADRYHDFHALLEAYRLLERAAPLRRDACHAPAGREFALRADETETLRNFAGKLEDWVLAALDRPRPDQGPGLLVAFARLEALGKTLRYGRLVFLDTLSEPEPAVLPWSGAPPVFTTADADFRLARRELTGGRELDEVGYSLLENAANRRLEARRALAGKAPFRLRIPPGLMPARPGTPTEIVRPALAAEAMQDAAAAFLAAESAQRERLAQIYRYHLVERNCVTELFRTLNDGLAGLNESDTRALGGHIEPTAADAIPFVSAQSVERRYRITESLELASRRKLFLESLDAEAYLAELSPLSSAIYRHNDEDSLFLFFTDDATWPRPLFGAANLAVGTAEALAGILTLPFDAGRTLHRGLRGMLVSLPELAFFNIRKGTFR
;
A
#
# COMPACT_ATOMS: atom_id res chain seq x y z
N MET A 1 18.80 5.01 -2.06
CA MET A 1 18.20 6.03 -2.94
C MET A 1 17.29 5.32 -3.94
N GLU A 2 15.98 5.29 -3.67
CA GLU A 2 14.95 4.81 -4.64
C GLU A 2 14.46 5.94 -5.58
N GLY A 3 15.03 7.15 -5.46
CA GLY A 3 14.68 8.27 -6.33
C GLY A 3 15.28 8.09 -7.72
N GLY A 4 14.43 7.81 -8.72
CA GLY A 4 14.85 7.80 -10.13
C GLY A 4 14.31 6.65 -10.97
N LEU A 5 13.37 5.85 -10.47
CA LEU A 5 12.70 4.80 -11.25
C LEU A 5 11.23 5.11 -11.49
N ILE A 6 10.74 4.79 -12.68
CA ILE A 6 9.32 4.90 -13.02
C ILE A 6 8.58 3.67 -12.52
N ARG A 7 7.56 3.90 -11.70
CA ARG A 7 6.71 2.84 -11.16
C ARG A 7 5.23 3.18 -11.34
N ALA A 8 4.48 2.23 -11.90
CA ALA A 8 3.04 2.26 -11.97
C ALA A 8 2.46 2.10 -10.56
N ALA A 9 1.49 2.94 -10.22
CA ALA A 9 0.76 2.86 -8.97
C ALA A 9 -0.74 3.03 -9.26
N ARG A 10 -1.55 2.24 -8.57
CA ARG A 10 -3.02 2.41 -8.60
C ARG A 10 -3.43 3.33 -7.45
N GLN A 11 -4.08 4.43 -7.78
CA GLN A 11 -4.68 5.33 -6.81
C GLN A 11 -6.17 5.53 -7.11
N ALA A 12 -6.98 5.59 -6.06
CA ALA A 12 -8.38 5.99 -6.18
C ALA A 12 -8.47 7.51 -6.36
N PHE A 13 -9.46 7.96 -7.15
CA PHE A 13 -9.58 9.38 -7.51
C PHE A 13 -9.82 10.29 -6.31
N GLU A 14 -10.67 9.91 -5.36
CA GLU A 14 -10.96 10.78 -4.20
C GLU A 14 -9.74 10.99 -3.28
N PRO A 15 -9.00 9.95 -2.86
CA PRO A 15 -7.72 10.14 -2.17
C PRO A 15 -6.72 10.97 -2.97
N PHE A 16 -6.61 10.74 -4.29
CA PHE A 16 -5.74 11.51 -5.17
C PHE A 16 -6.13 12.99 -5.19
N ARG A 17 -7.40 13.30 -5.49
CA ARG A 17 -7.94 14.66 -5.52
C ARG A 17 -7.59 15.40 -4.25
N ARG A 18 -7.88 14.82 -3.08
CA ARG A 18 -7.64 15.48 -1.79
C ARG A 18 -6.17 15.68 -1.48
N LEU A 19 -5.33 14.67 -1.71
CA LEU A 19 -3.88 14.81 -1.56
C LEU A 19 -3.39 15.99 -2.39
N TYR A 20 -3.82 16.10 -3.64
CA TYR A 20 -3.33 17.13 -4.55
C TYR A 20 -3.96 18.51 -4.27
N THR A 21 -5.29 18.63 -4.14
CA THR A 21 -5.98 19.92 -3.98
C THR A 21 -5.89 20.48 -2.57
N GLU A 22 -5.94 19.61 -1.54
CA GLU A 22 -6.03 20.05 -0.14
C GLU A 22 -4.66 20.06 0.55
N THR A 23 -3.90 18.96 0.47
CA THR A 23 -2.60 18.83 1.17
C THR A 23 -1.46 19.46 0.38
N GLU A 24 -1.36 19.15 -0.90
CA GLU A 24 -0.35 19.73 -1.78
C GLU A 24 -0.74 21.10 -2.35
N ASN A 25 -1.97 21.54 -2.09
CA ASN A 25 -2.49 22.84 -2.53
C ASN A 25 -2.35 23.08 -4.04
N ARG A 26 -2.72 22.10 -4.86
CA ARG A 26 -2.63 22.15 -6.32
C ARG A 26 -4.01 22.22 -6.93
N THR A 27 -4.22 23.22 -7.78
CA THR A 27 -5.38 23.23 -8.69
C THR A 27 -5.21 22.11 -9.71
N LEU A 28 -6.26 21.31 -9.90
CA LEU A 28 -6.28 20.23 -10.89
C LEU A 28 -7.09 20.68 -12.10
N HIS A 29 -6.48 20.60 -13.28
CA HIS A 29 -7.18 20.69 -14.56
C HIS A 29 -7.47 19.29 -15.05
N ILE A 30 -8.74 18.98 -15.29
CA ILE A 30 -9.21 17.64 -15.62
C ILE A 30 -9.96 17.69 -16.94
N SER A 31 -9.50 16.87 -17.90
CA SER A 31 -10.16 16.67 -19.18
C SER A 31 -10.79 15.27 -19.20
N ARG A 32 -12.11 15.18 -19.41
CA ARG A 32 -12.82 13.92 -19.58
C ARG A 32 -12.75 13.52 -21.06
N ILE A 33 -12.15 12.37 -21.32
CA ILE A 33 -11.96 11.84 -22.67
C ILE A 33 -13.11 10.90 -23.00
N ALA A 34 -13.72 11.05 -24.18
CA ALA A 34 -14.68 10.09 -24.71
C ALA A 34 -13.97 8.77 -25.01
N VAL A 35 -14.38 7.70 -24.35
CA VAL A 35 -13.87 6.35 -24.58
C VAL A 35 -15.02 5.39 -24.87
N THR A 36 -14.88 4.59 -25.92
CA THR A 36 -15.81 3.48 -26.17
C THR A 36 -15.55 2.36 -25.15
N PRO A 37 -16.50 1.47 -24.87
CA PRO A 37 -16.28 0.33 -23.97
C PRO A 37 -15.11 -0.57 -24.40
N VAL A 38 -14.90 -0.72 -25.72
CA VAL A 38 -13.80 -1.48 -26.30
C VAL A 38 -12.45 -0.82 -25.97
N VAL A 39 -12.32 0.48 -26.25
CA VAL A 39 -11.10 1.25 -25.93
C VAL A 39 -10.83 1.24 -24.43
N TYR A 40 -11.85 1.48 -23.61
CA TYR A 40 -11.71 1.47 -22.15
C TYR A 40 -11.18 0.14 -21.63
N THR A 41 -11.71 -0.98 -22.13
CA THR A 41 -11.30 -2.33 -21.73
C THR A 41 -9.85 -2.58 -22.10
N ALA A 42 -9.45 -2.26 -23.33
CA ALA A 42 -8.08 -2.41 -23.81
C ALA A 42 -7.07 -1.59 -22.99
N LEU A 43 -7.39 -0.32 -22.70
CA LEU A 43 -6.55 0.54 -21.86
C LEU A 43 -6.44 0.00 -20.44
N ARG A 44 -7.57 -0.41 -19.83
CA ARG A 44 -7.59 -0.98 -18.48
C ARG A 44 -6.70 -2.23 -18.40
N GLU A 45 -6.85 -3.16 -19.33
CA GLU A 45 -6.05 -4.39 -19.36
C GLU A 45 -4.56 -4.10 -19.56
N ARG A 46 -4.21 -3.11 -20.40
CA ARG A 46 -2.83 -2.68 -20.60
C ARG A 46 -2.20 -2.13 -19.32
N PHE A 47 -2.87 -1.20 -18.64
CA PHE A 47 -2.37 -0.63 -17.38
C PHE A 47 -2.31 -1.67 -16.26
N GLU A 48 -3.29 -2.57 -16.17
CA GLU A 48 -3.26 -3.65 -15.19
C GLU A 48 -2.13 -4.65 -15.45
N SER A 49 -1.86 -4.98 -16.72
CA SER A 49 -0.74 -5.85 -17.10
C SER A 49 0.60 -5.20 -16.76
N LEU A 50 0.77 -3.91 -17.07
CA LEU A 50 1.95 -3.13 -16.69
C LEU A 50 2.18 -3.15 -15.17
N LEU A 51 1.13 -2.87 -14.39
CA LEU A 51 1.20 -2.85 -12.93
C LEU A 51 1.58 -4.22 -12.36
N ARG A 52 0.93 -5.30 -12.82
CA ARG A 52 1.24 -6.68 -12.38
C ARG A 52 2.69 -7.05 -12.70
N ARG A 53 3.15 -6.74 -13.91
CA ARG A 53 4.51 -7.03 -14.36
C ARG A 53 5.56 -6.29 -13.56
N GLN A 54 5.41 -4.98 -13.39
CA GLN A 54 6.34 -4.19 -12.58
C GLN A 54 6.36 -4.69 -11.15
N ASN A 55 5.21 -4.96 -10.53
CA ASN A 55 5.18 -5.53 -9.18
C ASN A 55 5.94 -6.86 -9.11
N ALA A 56 5.77 -7.76 -10.08
CA ALA A 56 6.52 -9.02 -10.13
C ALA A 56 8.04 -8.81 -10.27
N GLN A 57 8.47 -7.86 -11.10
CA GLN A 57 9.89 -7.56 -11.30
C GLN A 57 10.55 -6.89 -10.09
N PHE A 58 9.84 -5.98 -9.41
CA PHE A 58 10.30 -5.33 -8.19
C PHE A 58 10.24 -6.26 -6.97
N GLU A 59 9.42 -7.32 -7.00
CA GLU A 59 9.38 -8.34 -5.97
C GLU A 59 10.62 -9.24 -5.97
N VAL A 60 11.27 -9.46 -7.12
CA VAL A 60 12.47 -10.31 -7.22
C VAL A 60 13.61 -9.87 -6.29
N PRO A 61 14.11 -8.62 -6.34
CA PRO A 61 15.17 -8.19 -5.42
C PRO A 61 14.69 -8.15 -3.96
N ALA A 62 13.42 -7.82 -3.71
CA ALA A 62 12.86 -7.86 -2.36
C ALA A 62 12.85 -9.29 -1.79
N ALA A 63 12.57 -10.30 -2.61
CA ALA A 63 12.62 -11.69 -2.22
C ALA A 63 14.05 -12.19 -1.96
N PHE A 64 15.03 -11.79 -2.78
CA PHE A 64 16.45 -12.08 -2.52
C PHE A 64 16.93 -11.45 -1.21
N HIS A 65 16.52 -10.21 -0.95
CA HIS A 65 16.83 -9.54 0.31
C HIS A 65 16.32 -10.34 1.52
N ARG A 66 15.05 -10.77 1.48
CA ARG A 66 14.46 -11.60 2.56
C ARG A 66 15.17 -12.94 2.73
N ASP A 67 15.54 -13.61 1.65
CA ASP A 67 16.32 -14.85 1.70
C ASP A 67 17.67 -14.61 2.38
N ALA A 68 18.40 -13.55 1.99
CA ALA A 68 19.69 -13.20 2.56
C ALA A 68 19.60 -12.84 4.05
N GLU A 69 18.64 -11.99 4.44
CA GLU A 69 18.42 -11.59 5.83
C GLU A 69 18.12 -12.79 6.71
N LEU A 70 17.23 -13.69 6.27
CA LEU A 70 16.87 -14.87 7.01
C LEU A 70 18.06 -15.85 7.13
N LEU A 71 18.81 -16.08 6.06
CA LEU A 71 19.99 -16.95 6.09
C LEU A 71 21.05 -16.39 7.04
N ALA A 72 21.32 -15.08 6.97
CA ALA A 72 22.26 -14.40 7.87
C ALA A 72 21.80 -14.45 9.34
N LEU A 73 20.50 -14.35 9.58
CA LEU A 73 19.88 -14.57 10.89
C LEU A 73 20.14 -16.02 11.32
N LEU A 74 19.73 -17.03 10.55
CA LEU A 74 19.87 -18.44 10.93
C LEU A 74 21.33 -18.91 11.09
N ALA A 75 22.30 -18.24 10.47
CA ALA A 75 23.72 -18.54 10.63
C ALA A 75 24.28 -18.19 12.01
N ARG A 76 23.71 -17.22 12.74
CA ARG A 76 24.28 -16.82 14.05
C ARG A 76 23.90 -17.83 15.15
N PRO A 77 24.78 -18.05 16.14
CA PRO A 77 24.47 -18.88 17.31
C PRO A 77 23.25 -18.32 18.07
N ALA A 78 22.53 -19.18 18.78
CA ALA A 78 21.40 -18.79 19.62
C ALA A 78 21.86 -18.00 20.87
N PRO A 79 21.02 -17.14 21.49
CA PRO A 79 19.63 -16.85 21.16
C PRO A 79 19.48 -15.59 20.28
N GLN A 80 18.56 -15.63 19.33
CA GLN A 80 18.21 -14.50 18.48
C GLN A 80 16.78 -14.04 18.77
N PRO A 81 16.44 -12.76 18.47
CA PRO A 81 15.06 -12.29 18.57
C PRO A 81 14.13 -13.23 17.81
N GLY A 82 12.96 -13.50 18.39
CA GLY A 82 12.03 -14.49 17.87
C GLY A 82 11.59 -14.18 16.45
N LEU A 83 11.63 -15.19 15.57
CA LEU A 83 11.13 -15.13 14.20
C LEU A 83 9.64 -14.72 14.21
N PRO A 84 9.24 -13.53 13.72
CA PRO A 84 7.84 -13.15 13.74
C PRO A 84 7.04 -14.00 12.76
N VAL A 85 5.96 -14.63 13.25
CA VAL A 85 5.00 -15.40 12.45
C VAL A 85 3.74 -14.55 12.26
N LYS A 86 3.43 -14.21 11.01
CA LYS A 86 2.24 -13.43 10.64
C LYS A 86 0.96 -14.16 11.05
N GLY A 87 0.05 -13.45 11.70
CA GLY A 87 -1.23 -13.99 12.17
C GLY A 87 -1.18 -14.71 13.51
N LEU A 88 -0.01 -15.20 13.95
CA LEU A 88 0.12 -15.87 15.24
C LEU A 88 -0.19 -14.95 16.41
N GLY A 89 0.14 -13.66 16.29
CA GLY A 89 -0.10 -12.65 17.32
C GLY A 89 -1.58 -12.36 17.57
N LEU A 90 -2.50 -12.94 16.79
CA LEU A 90 -3.94 -12.86 17.05
C LEU A 90 -4.38 -13.73 18.23
N PHE A 91 -3.61 -14.76 18.58
CA PHE A 91 -3.99 -15.76 19.58
C PHE A 91 -3.27 -15.54 20.92
N GLU A 92 -3.91 -16.02 21.99
CA GLU A 92 -3.28 -16.03 23.32
C GLU A 92 -2.06 -16.95 23.31
N PRO A 93 -0.92 -16.58 23.94
CA PRO A 93 0.26 -17.44 24.01
C PRO A 93 -0.02 -18.81 24.65
N ALA A 94 0.89 -19.77 24.42
CA ALA A 94 0.86 -21.05 25.13
C ALA A 94 0.98 -20.84 26.65
N GLY A 95 0.30 -21.68 27.44
CA GLY A 95 0.33 -21.60 28.91
C GLY A 95 -0.56 -20.51 29.52
N THR A 96 -1.49 -19.93 28.76
CA THR A 96 -2.51 -19.02 29.30
C THR A 96 -3.71 -19.81 29.84
N ASP A 97 -4.22 -19.45 31.03
CA ASP A 97 -5.41 -20.08 31.68
C ASP A 97 -6.75 -19.69 31.03
N ARG A 98 -6.71 -19.34 29.75
CA ARG A 98 -7.85 -18.91 28.96
C ARG A 98 -8.63 -20.15 28.49
N PRO A 99 -9.97 -20.18 28.64
CA PRO A 99 -10.76 -21.32 28.15
C PRO A 99 -10.62 -21.44 26.64
N GLU A 100 -10.62 -22.69 26.16
CA GLU A 100 -10.61 -23.03 24.74
C GLU A 100 -11.72 -22.32 23.98
N ASP A 101 -11.45 -21.97 22.72
CA ASP A 101 -12.48 -21.43 21.83
C ASP A 101 -13.41 -22.55 21.33
N PRO A 102 -14.75 -22.40 21.43
CA PRO A 102 -15.69 -23.43 20.98
C PRO A 102 -15.61 -23.74 19.49
N ALA A 103 -15.35 -22.75 18.62
CA ALA A 103 -15.28 -22.97 17.17
C ALA A 103 -14.03 -23.78 16.82
N LEU A 104 -12.88 -23.42 17.42
CA LEU A 104 -11.64 -24.19 17.23
C LEU A 104 -11.67 -25.55 17.91
N ALA A 105 -12.33 -25.70 19.06
CA ALA A 105 -12.54 -26.99 19.70
C ALA A 105 -13.39 -27.93 18.82
N GLY A 106 -14.46 -27.40 18.21
CA GLY A 106 -15.27 -28.14 17.23
C GLY A 106 -14.47 -28.54 15.99
N LEU A 107 -13.69 -27.61 15.44
CA LEU A 107 -12.80 -27.86 14.30
C LEU A 107 -11.74 -28.93 14.63
N ARG A 108 -11.13 -28.87 15.82
CA ARG A 108 -10.19 -29.88 16.32
C ARG A 108 -10.86 -31.26 16.37
N THR A 109 -12.07 -31.37 16.92
CA THR A 109 -12.82 -32.64 16.95
C THR A 109 -13.05 -33.19 15.55
N ARG A 110 -13.46 -32.35 14.58
CA ARG A 110 -13.62 -32.77 13.17
C ARG A 110 -12.29 -33.22 12.55
N ALA A 111 -11.20 -32.50 12.82
CA ALA A 111 -9.87 -32.86 12.34
C ALA A 111 -9.40 -34.20 12.91
N LEU A 112 -9.56 -34.43 14.22
CA LEU A 112 -9.20 -35.71 14.87
C LEU A 112 -10.07 -36.87 14.38
N ALA A 113 -11.36 -36.64 14.12
CA ALA A 113 -12.23 -37.66 13.52
C ALA A 113 -11.79 -38.04 12.10
N ARG A 114 -11.25 -37.08 11.33
CA ARG A 114 -10.78 -37.30 9.96
C ARG A 114 -9.38 -37.93 9.89
N TYR A 115 -8.50 -37.58 10.83
CA TYR A 115 -7.06 -37.92 10.76
C TYR A 115 -6.56 -38.85 11.86
N GLY A 116 -7.41 -39.23 12.80
CA GLY A 116 -7.04 -40.00 13.98
C GLY A 116 -6.45 -39.14 15.09
N ALA A 117 -6.35 -39.72 16.30
CA ALA A 117 -5.91 -39.05 17.52
C ALA A 117 -4.48 -38.46 17.43
N ASP A 118 -3.62 -39.07 16.62
CA ASP A 118 -2.22 -38.65 16.43
C ASP A 118 -2.01 -37.86 15.13
N GLY A 119 -3.05 -37.67 14.32
CA GLY A 119 -2.93 -37.13 12.96
C GLY A 119 -2.35 -35.70 12.90
N LEU A 120 -2.62 -34.87 13.91
CA LEU A 120 -2.01 -33.54 14.04
C LEU A 120 -0.54 -33.63 14.45
N ARG A 121 -0.19 -34.54 15.38
CA ARG A 121 1.20 -34.73 15.85
C ARG A 121 2.11 -35.26 14.74
N THR A 122 1.63 -36.20 13.93
CA THR A 122 2.35 -36.71 12.75
C THR A 122 2.61 -35.59 11.73
N ARG A 123 1.62 -34.73 11.47
CA ARG A 123 1.80 -33.57 10.57
C ARG A 123 2.80 -32.56 11.12
N MET A 124 2.75 -32.26 12.42
CA MET A 124 3.76 -31.41 13.06
C MET A 124 5.17 -31.99 12.92
N ALA A 125 5.35 -33.30 13.13
CA ALA A 125 6.65 -33.96 12.93
C ALA A 125 7.12 -33.86 11.47
N SER A 126 6.23 -34.06 10.50
CA SER A 126 6.53 -33.91 9.07
C SER A 126 6.96 -32.47 8.72
N VAL A 127 6.29 -31.45 9.25
CA VAL A 127 6.68 -30.05 9.05
C VAL A 127 8.04 -29.75 9.66
N ARG A 128 8.33 -30.25 10.87
CA ARG A 128 9.68 -30.10 11.47
C ARG A 128 10.75 -30.72 10.58
N GLN A 129 10.50 -31.92 10.06
CA GLN A 129 11.41 -32.58 9.13
C GLN A 129 11.60 -31.76 7.84
N ALA A 130 10.53 -31.18 7.30
CA ALA A 130 10.59 -30.31 6.11
C ALA A 130 11.42 -29.04 6.37
N ILE A 131 11.29 -28.42 7.55
CA ILE A 131 12.12 -27.26 7.95
C ILE A 131 13.59 -27.69 8.07
N SER A 132 13.89 -28.81 8.73
CA SER A 132 15.25 -29.33 8.89
C SER A 132 15.89 -29.67 7.53
N ALA A 133 15.11 -30.20 6.59
CA ALA A 133 15.56 -30.55 5.25
C ALA A 133 15.66 -29.33 4.29
N LEU A 134 15.18 -28.16 4.70
CA LEU A 134 15.13 -26.99 3.84
C LEU A 134 16.55 -26.55 3.42
N ARG A 135 16.70 -26.21 2.14
CA ARG A 135 17.95 -25.67 1.57
C ARG A 135 17.65 -24.41 0.75
N PRO A 136 18.54 -23.40 0.78
CA PRO A 136 18.46 -22.30 -0.17
C PRO A 136 18.70 -22.84 -1.59
N GLY A 137 17.87 -22.43 -2.54
CA GLY A 137 18.16 -22.63 -3.96
C GLY A 137 19.14 -21.57 -4.46
N PRO A 138 19.69 -21.71 -5.67
CA PRO A 138 20.48 -20.64 -6.27
C PRO A 138 19.61 -19.39 -6.50
N PRO A 139 20.19 -18.18 -6.44
CA PRO A 139 19.52 -16.98 -6.93
C PRO A 139 19.22 -17.13 -8.42
N ASP A 140 18.18 -16.45 -8.89
CA ASP A 140 17.85 -16.43 -10.32
C ASP A 140 18.80 -15.47 -11.04
N ASP A 141 19.01 -15.70 -12.33
CA ASP A 141 19.74 -14.77 -13.19
C ASP A 141 19.06 -13.39 -13.22
N PRO A 142 19.84 -12.29 -13.43
CA PRO A 142 19.28 -10.96 -13.59
C PRO A 142 18.21 -10.94 -14.68
N LEU A 143 17.12 -10.17 -14.47
CA LEU A 143 16.07 -10.04 -15.48
C LEU A 143 16.65 -9.68 -16.86
N PRO A 144 16.01 -10.08 -17.96
CA PRO A 144 16.36 -9.58 -19.29
C PRO A 144 16.21 -8.05 -19.38
N SER A 145 16.87 -7.41 -20.36
CA SER A 145 16.69 -5.97 -20.64
C SER A 145 15.27 -5.60 -21.09
N ASP A 146 14.46 -6.57 -21.48
CA ASP A 146 13.09 -6.36 -21.95
C ASP A 146 12.13 -6.01 -20.81
N ALA A 147 11.56 -4.80 -20.87
CA ALA A 147 10.56 -4.32 -19.94
C ALA A 147 9.26 -5.15 -19.96
N ASN A 148 9.03 -5.93 -21.01
CA ASN A 148 7.85 -6.81 -21.13
C ASN A 148 8.03 -8.18 -20.47
N HIS A 149 9.24 -8.53 -20.06
CA HIS A 149 9.49 -9.80 -19.37
C HIS A 149 8.82 -9.82 -17.99
N SER A 150 7.94 -10.79 -17.75
CA SER A 150 7.38 -11.04 -16.41
C SER A 150 8.12 -12.22 -15.78
N PRO A 151 8.87 -12.02 -14.68
CA PRO A 151 9.49 -13.15 -14.00
C PRO A 151 8.41 -14.08 -13.45
N PRO A 152 8.65 -15.40 -13.43
CA PRO A 152 7.76 -16.34 -12.79
C PRO A 152 7.78 -16.11 -11.26
N TRP A 153 6.62 -16.28 -10.63
CA TRP A 153 6.57 -16.33 -9.17
C TRP A 153 7.34 -17.56 -8.66
N ARG A 154 8.13 -17.39 -7.60
CA ARG A 154 8.91 -18.47 -6.97
C ARG A 154 8.64 -18.51 -5.47
N TYR A 155 8.39 -19.72 -4.97
CA TYR A 155 8.26 -20.00 -3.55
C TYR A 155 9.66 -20.26 -2.95
N ARG A 156 10.31 -19.20 -2.49
CA ARG A 156 11.74 -19.19 -2.13
C ARG A 156 12.01 -19.72 -0.73
N PHE A 157 13.28 -19.65 -0.30
CA PHE A 157 13.72 -20.21 0.97
C PHE A 157 13.03 -19.54 2.15
N ALA A 158 13.01 -18.20 2.20
CA ALA A 158 12.37 -17.46 3.27
C ALA A 158 10.86 -17.65 3.28
N ASP A 159 10.21 -17.62 2.12
CA ASP A 159 8.76 -17.85 2.03
C ASP A 159 8.41 -19.24 2.59
N ARG A 160 9.13 -20.29 2.16
CA ARG A 160 8.98 -21.66 2.69
C ARG A 160 9.23 -21.75 4.18
N TYR A 161 10.31 -21.13 4.66
CA TYR A 161 10.68 -21.19 6.08
C TYR A 161 9.60 -20.55 6.95
N HIS A 162 9.17 -19.33 6.62
CA HIS A 162 8.12 -18.64 7.35
C HIS A 162 6.77 -19.38 7.27
N ASP A 163 6.43 -19.92 6.11
CA ASP A 163 5.17 -20.65 5.91
C ASP A 163 5.14 -21.97 6.72
N PHE A 164 6.24 -22.74 6.72
CA PHE A 164 6.33 -23.95 7.54
C PHE A 164 6.29 -23.67 9.05
N HIS A 165 6.90 -22.58 9.51
CA HIS A 165 6.78 -22.15 10.90
C HIS A 165 5.36 -21.73 11.25
N ALA A 166 4.70 -20.98 10.38
CA ALA A 166 3.29 -20.62 10.55
C ALA A 166 2.39 -21.87 10.57
N LEU A 167 2.67 -22.86 9.73
CA LEU A 167 1.93 -24.12 9.67
C LEU A 167 2.13 -24.96 10.94
N LEU A 168 3.36 -25.02 11.47
CA LEU A 168 3.64 -25.70 12.74
C LEU A 168 2.85 -25.07 13.90
N GLU A 169 2.82 -23.73 13.96
CA GLU A 169 2.05 -23.00 14.96
C GLU A 169 0.54 -23.14 14.75
N ALA A 170 0.06 -23.20 13.50
CA ALA A 170 -1.34 -23.49 13.20
C ALA A 170 -1.76 -24.87 13.75
N TYR A 171 -0.96 -25.92 13.55
CA TYR A 171 -1.27 -27.24 14.12
C TYR A 171 -1.30 -27.22 15.65
N ARG A 172 -0.36 -26.53 16.31
CA ARG A 172 -0.35 -26.35 17.77
C ARG A 172 -1.58 -25.61 18.28
N LEU A 173 -1.96 -24.54 17.60
CA LEU A 173 -3.13 -23.73 17.92
C LEU A 173 -4.42 -24.56 17.80
N LEU A 174 -4.52 -25.37 16.73
CA LEU A 174 -5.66 -26.26 16.55
C LEU A 174 -5.69 -27.37 17.60
N GLU A 175 -4.56 -27.99 17.94
CA GLU A 175 -4.47 -29.03 18.98
C GLU A 175 -4.93 -28.52 20.35
N ARG A 176 -4.61 -27.27 20.70
CA ARG A 176 -5.02 -26.65 21.96
C ARG A 176 -6.31 -25.83 21.91
N ALA A 177 -6.94 -25.73 20.73
CA ALA A 177 -8.11 -24.87 20.48
C ALA A 177 -7.95 -23.45 21.06
N ALA A 178 -6.79 -22.83 20.80
CA ALA A 178 -6.40 -21.59 21.47
C ALA A 178 -7.32 -20.42 21.12
N PRO A 179 -7.81 -19.66 22.10
CA PRO A 179 -8.64 -18.50 21.81
C PRO A 179 -7.83 -17.30 21.30
N LEU A 180 -8.54 -16.40 20.62
CA LEU A 180 -8.04 -15.08 20.27
C LEU A 180 -7.74 -14.24 21.52
N ARG A 181 -6.75 -13.37 21.38
CA ARG A 181 -6.46 -12.33 22.37
C ARG A 181 -7.66 -11.40 22.49
N ARG A 182 -7.83 -10.81 23.67
CA ARG A 182 -8.91 -9.84 23.93
C ARG A 182 -8.85 -8.62 23.01
N ASP A 183 -7.66 -8.21 22.60
CA ASP A 183 -7.41 -7.06 21.73
C ASP A 183 -7.33 -7.45 20.23
N ALA A 184 -7.48 -8.73 19.87
CA ALA A 184 -7.44 -9.17 18.48
C ALA A 184 -8.77 -9.04 17.75
N CYS A 185 -9.85 -8.66 18.43
CA CYS A 185 -11.19 -8.49 17.87
C CYS A 185 -11.85 -7.19 18.33
N HIS A 186 -12.65 -6.61 17.45
CA HIS A 186 -13.59 -5.53 17.77
C HIS A 186 -15.01 -6.08 17.83
N ALA A 187 -15.69 -5.86 18.96
CA ALA A 187 -17.11 -6.12 19.15
C ALA A 187 -17.88 -4.80 19.39
N PRO A 188 -17.98 -3.93 18.38
CA PRO A 188 -18.43 -2.55 18.56
C PRO A 188 -19.91 -2.48 18.95
N ALA A 189 -20.25 -1.63 19.92
CA ALA A 189 -21.63 -1.32 20.31
C ALA A 189 -22.41 -0.60 19.18
N GLY A 190 -23.75 -0.74 19.13
CA GLY A 190 -24.61 0.00 18.20
C GLY A 190 -25.52 -0.87 17.32
N ARG A 191 -26.66 -0.30 16.91
CA ARG A 191 -27.66 -0.96 16.05
C ARG A 191 -27.13 -1.21 14.64
N GLU A 192 -26.21 -0.38 14.17
CA GLU A 192 -25.55 -0.52 12.87
C GLU A 192 -24.58 -1.70 12.77
N PHE A 193 -24.37 -2.45 13.86
CA PHE A 193 -23.61 -3.69 13.87
C PHE A 193 -24.47 -4.91 14.20
N ALA A 194 -25.76 -4.73 14.55
CA ALA A 194 -26.68 -5.83 14.78
C ALA A 194 -26.93 -6.59 13.46
N LEU A 195 -26.95 -7.92 13.52
CA LEU A 195 -27.18 -8.76 12.35
C LEU A 195 -28.64 -8.76 11.94
N ARG A 196 -28.85 -8.77 10.62
CA ARG A 196 -30.13 -9.10 9.99
C ARG A 196 -30.22 -10.61 9.76
N ALA A 197 -31.43 -11.13 9.53
CA ALA A 197 -31.67 -12.57 9.37
C ALA A 197 -30.95 -13.13 8.13
N ASP A 198 -31.03 -12.41 7.01
CA ASP A 198 -30.33 -12.69 5.75
C ASP A 198 -28.80 -12.69 5.92
N GLU A 199 -28.25 -11.67 6.60
CA GLU A 199 -26.82 -11.60 6.92
C GLU A 199 -26.36 -12.76 7.79
N THR A 200 -27.20 -13.19 8.75
CA THR A 200 -26.89 -14.32 9.63
C THR A 200 -26.76 -15.61 8.84
N GLU A 201 -27.63 -15.84 7.86
CA GLU A 201 -27.56 -17.01 6.98
C GLU A 201 -26.33 -16.96 6.08
N THR A 202 -26.05 -15.82 5.42
CA THR A 202 -24.85 -15.65 4.60
C THR A 202 -23.57 -15.92 5.39
N LEU A 203 -23.45 -15.36 6.59
CA LEU A 203 -22.26 -15.52 7.43
C LEU A 203 -22.11 -16.95 7.99
N ARG A 204 -23.23 -17.63 8.30
CA ARG A 204 -23.21 -19.04 8.69
C ARG A 204 -22.73 -19.93 7.54
N ASN A 205 -23.23 -19.69 6.33
CA ASN A 205 -22.81 -20.42 5.14
C ASN A 205 -21.32 -20.17 4.82
N PHE A 206 -20.86 -18.94 4.97
CA PHE A 206 -19.43 -18.61 4.82
C PHE A 206 -18.56 -19.30 5.88
N ALA A 207 -18.99 -19.32 7.15
CA ALA A 207 -18.28 -20.03 8.21
C ALA A 207 -18.15 -21.53 7.91
N GLY A 208 -19.22 -22.18 7.46
CA GLY A 208 -19.19 -23.60 7.06
C GLY A 208 -18.19 -23.87 5.93
N LYS A 209 -18.17 -23.03 4.88
CA LYS A 209 -17.18 -23.16 3.80
C LYS A 209 -15.75 -22.94 4.28
N LEU A 210 -15.54 -21.99 5.19
CA LEU A 210 -14.23 -21.72 5.76
C LEU A 210 -13.74 -22.93 6.58
N GLU A 211 -14.61 -23.57 7.35
CA GLU A 211 -14.28 -24.82 8.05
C GLU A 211 -13.91 -25.94 7.07
N ASP A 212 -14.70 -26.16 6.02
CA ASP A 212 -14.43 -27.20 5.03
C ASP A 212 -13.14 -26.93 4.26
N TRP A 213 -12.86 -25.66 3.93
CA TRP A 213 -11.58 -25.25 3.34
C TRP A 213 -10.41 -25.53 4.27
N VAL A 214 -10.53 -25.18 5.56
CA VAL A 214 -9.50 -25.45 6.57
C VAL A 214 -9.20 -26.95 6.62
N LEU A 215 -10.24 -27.78 6.75
CA LEU A 215 -10.07 -29.24 6.81
C LEU A 215 -9.42 -29.77 5.52
N ALA A 216 -9.83 -29.30 4.35
CA ALA A 216 -9.20 -29.69 3.09
C ALA A 216 -7.73 -29.23 2.98
N ALA A 217 -7.40 -28.05 3.52
CA ALA A 217 -6.03 -27.54 3.52
C ALA A 217 -5.10 -28.43 4.36
N LEU A 218 -5.58 -29.00 5.48
CA LEU A 218 -4.77 -29.94 6.29
C LEU A 218 -4.33 -31.20 5.51
N ASP A 219 -4.95 -31.51 4.36
CA ASP A 219 -4.58 -32.64 3.49
C ASP A 219 -3.67 -32.28 2.32
N ARG A 220 -3.77 -31.05 1.81
CA ARG A 220 -3.11 -30.63 0.58
C ARG A 220 -2.21 -29.43 0.84
N PRO A 221 -0.93 -29.67 1.20
CA PRO A 221 0.01 -28.59 1.41
C PRO A 221 0.09 -27.69 0.17
N ARG A 222 -0.10 -26.40 0.37
CA ARG A 222 0.05 -25.35 -0.66
C ARG A 222 0.99 -24.26 -0.15
N PRO A 223 1.66 -23.53 -1.04
CA PRO A 223 2.38 -22.33 -0.63
C PRO A 223 1.46 -21.35 0.10
N ASP A 224 2.02 -20.67 1.11
CA ASP A 224 1.38 -19.66 1.96
C ASP A 224 0.19 -20.18 2.79
N GLN A 225 0.14 -21.49 3.03
CA GLN A 225 -0.96 -22.11 3.76
C GLN A 225 -0.95 -21.79 5.26
N GLY A 226 0.22 -21.74 5.89
CA GLY A 226 0.38 -21.54 7.33
C GLY A 226 -0.27 -20.23 7.80
N PRO A 227 0.12 -19.05 7.25
CA PRO A 227 -0.53 -17.79 7.58
C PRO A 227 -2.03 -17.79 7.23
N GLY A 228 -2.41 -18.41 6.12
CA GLY A 228 -3.81 -18.56 5.72
C GLY A 228 -4.65 -19.32 6.76
N LEU A 229 -4.14 -20.43 7.30
CA LEU A 229 -4.79 -21.20 8.37
C LEU A 229 -4.91 -20.38 9.66
N LEU A 230 -3.87 -19.65 10.05
CA LEU A 230 -3.92 -18.80 11.26
C LEU A 230 -5.02 -17.75 11.15
N VAL A 231 -5.15 -17.09 10.00
CA VAL A 231 -6.22 -16.11 9.76
C VAL A 231 -7.58 -16.80 9.68
N ALA A 232 -7.69 -17.97 9.06
CA ALA A 232 -8.94 -18.72 8.99
C ALA A 232 -9.43 -19.13 10.39
N PHE A 233 -8.55 -19.61 11.27
CA PHE A 233 -8.89 -19.92 12.66
C PHE A 233 -9.40 -18.68 13.39
N ALA A 234 -8.73 -17.54 13.22
CA ALA A 234 -9.12 -16.29 13.84
C ALA A 234 -10.51 -15.84 13.34
N ARG A 235 -10.76 -15.98 12.04
CA ARG A 235 -12.05 -15.64 11.43
C ARG A 235 -13.16 -16.57 11.91
N LEU A 236 -12.90 -17.88 12.06
CA LEU A 236 -13.89 -18.82 12.59
C LEU A 236 -14.31 -18.44 14.02
N GLU A 237 -13.37 -18.08 14.89
CA GLU A 237 -13.72 -17.60 16.24
C GLU A 237 -14.50 -16.27 16.18
N ALA A 238 -14.09 -15.30 15.35
CA ALA A 238 -14.79 -14.03 15.19
C ALA A 238 -16.21 -14.21 14.62
N LEU A 239 -16.40 -15.12 13.66
CA LEU A 239 -17.69 -15.50 13.10
C LEU A 239 -18.56 -16.24 14.14
N GLY A 240 -17.97 -17.15 14.92
CA GLY A 240 -18.66 -17.81 16.03
C GLY A 240 -19.20 -16.81 17.05
N LYS A 241 -18.39 -15.83 17.44
CA LYS A 241 -18.82 -14.69 18.28
C LYS A 241 -19.90 -13.86 17.60
N THR A 242 -19.76 -13.60 16.30
CA THR A 242 -20.72 -12.82 15.51
C THR A 242 -22.11 -13.46 15.53
N LEU A 243 -22.18 -14.76 15.24
CA LEU A 243 -23.41 -15.54 15.22
C LEU A 243 -24.00 -15.70 16.62
N ARG A 244 -23.16 -15.93 17.65
CA ARG A 244 -23.60 -16.07 19.04
C ARG A 244 -24.18 -14.79 19.63
N TYR A 245 -23.56 -13.64 19.33
CA TYR A 245 -23.97 -12.35 19.88
C TYR A 245 -25.03 -11.64 19.05
N GLY A 246 -25.36 -12.15 17.86
CA GLY A 246 -26.29 -11.50 16.93
C GLY A 246 -25.79 -10.15 16.41
N ARG A 247 -24.47 -9.96 16.36
CA ARG A 247 -23.83 -8.69 15.96
C ARG A 247 -22.48 -8.95 15.31
N LEU A 248 -22.07 -8.09 14.39
CA LEU A 248 -20.79 -8.20 13.71
C LEU A 248 -19.61 -8.03 14.69
N VAL A 249 -18.67 -8.98 14.66
CA VAL A 249 -17.38 -8.97 15.34
C VAL A 249 -16.30 -9.16 14.29
N PHE A 250 -15.26 -8.31 14.33
CA PHE A 250 -14.21 -8.27 13.32
C PHE A 250 -12.84 -8.47 13.93
N LEU A 251 -11.91 -9.07 13.19
CA LEU A 251 -10.51 -9.07 13.60
C LEU A 251 -9.93 -7.65 13.53
N ASP A 252 -9.04 -7.31 14.46
CA ASP A 252 -8.30 -6.04 14.38
C ASP A 252 -7.24 -6.12 13.28
N THR A 253 -7.48 -5.44 12.16
CA THR A 253 -6.55 -5.40 11.02
C THR A 253 -5.48 -4.30 11.15
N LEU A 254 -5.54 -3.48 12.21
CA LEU A 254 -4.64 -2.35 12.45
C LEU A 254 -3.61 -2.62 13.56
N SER A 255 -3.56 -3.85 14.08
CA SER A 255 -2.62 -4.29 15.12
C SER A 255 -1.28 -4.83 14.59
N GLU A 256 -0.93 -4.54 13.34
CA GLU A 256 0.42 -4.81 12.79
C GLU A 256 1.48 -3.89 13.43
N PRO A 257 2.80 -4.21 13.36
CA PRO A 257 3.83 -3.48 14.11
C PRO A 257 3.91 -1.98 13.80
N GLU A 258 3.58 -1.58 12.56
CA GLU A 258 3.67 -0.19 12.11
C GLU A 258 2.50 0.16 11.17
N PRO A 259 1.28 0.35 11.68
CA PRO A 259 0.27 1.06 10.90
C PRO A 259 0.78 2.48 10.64
N ALA A 260 0.47 3.04 9.47
CA ALA A 260 0.71 4.46 9.25
C ALA A 260 -0.13 5.24 10.26
N VAL A 261 0.52 5.98 11.15
CA VAL A 261 -0.16 6.86 12.11
C VAL A 261 -0.23 8.24 11.49
N LEU A 262 -1.46 8.68 11.23
CA LEU A 262 -1.71 10.00 10.64
C LEU A 262 -2.20 10.95 11.73
N PRO A 263 -1.77 12.23 11.69
CA PRO A 263 -2.23 13.23 12.63
C PRO A 263 -3.72 13.49 12.44
N TRP A 264 -4.40 13.88 13.52
CA TRP A 264 -5.82 14.24 13.52
C TRP A 264 -6.18 15.30 12.46
N SER A 265 -5.25 16.22 12.14
CA SER A 265 -5.43 17.25 11.11
C SER A 265 -5.69 16.68 9.71
N GLY A 266 -5.14 15.50 9.39
CA GLY A 266 -5.34 14.81 8.10
C GLY A 266 -6.53 13.85 8.06
N ALA A 267 -7.32 13.81 9.13
CA ALA A 267 -8.30 12.77 9.38
C ALA A 267 -9.72 12.98 8.77
N PRO A 268 -10.26 14.21 8.62
CA PRO A 268 -11.60 14.44 8.06
C PRO A 268 -11.87 13.76 6.69
N PRO A 269 -10.92 13.72 5.75
CA PRO A 269 -11.05 13.00 4.47
C PRO A 269 -11.27 11.48 4.57
N VAL A 270 -10.60 10.82 5.52
CA VAL A 270 -10.70 9.37 5.71
C VAL A 270 -12.05 9.02 6.35
N PHE A 271 -12.58 9.92 7.19
CA PHE A 271 -13.82 9.70 7.92
C PHE A 271 -15.07 9.77 7.04
N THR A 272 -15.10 10.66 6.05
CA THR A 272 -16.25 10.78 5.13
C THR A 272 -16.46 9.54 4.28
N THR A 273 -15.39 8.81 3.95
CA THR A 273 -15.44 7.61 3.10
C THR A 273 -15.57 6.31 3.90
N ALA A 274 -15.03 6.24 5.12
CA ALA A 274 -15.08 5.00 5.92
C ALA A 274 -16.52 4.53 6.21
N ASP A 275 -17.44 5.47 6.43
CA ASP A 275 -18.84 5.15 6.68
C ASP A 275 -19.56 4.61 5.44
N ALA A 276 -19.27 5.19 4.26
CA ALA A 276 -19.80 4.76 2.98
C ALA A 276 -19.26 3.39 2.57
N ASP A 277 -17.95 3.18 2.72
CA ASP A 277 -17.27 1.92 2.42
C ASP A 277 -17.84 0.77 3.25
N PHE A 278 -18.07 1.00 4.55
CA PHE A 278 -18.69 -0.02 5.41
C PHE A 278 -20.12 -0.34 4.99
N ARG A 279 -20.93 0.68 4.66
CA ARG A 279 -22.30 0.46 4.16
C ARG A 279 -22.33 -0.27 2.82
N LEU A 280 -21.37 -0.01 1.95
CA LEU A 280 -21.23 -0.70 0.67
C LEU A 280 -20.85 -2.17 0.90
N ALA A 281 -19.77 -2.42 1.64
CA ALA A 281 -19.31 -3.79 1.93
C ALA A 281 -20.37 -4.62 2.68
N ARG A 282 -21.17 -3.99 3.54
CA ARG A 282 -22.28 -4.66 4.23
C ARG A 282 -23.45 -4.99 3.30
N ARG A 283 -23.72 -4.17 2.28
CA ARG A 283 -24.77 -4.48 1.28
C ARG A 283 -24.42 -5.70 0.43
N GLU A 284 -23.14 -5.89 0.15
CA GLU A 284 -22.64 -7.05 -0.61
C GLU A 284 -22.94 -8.39 0.09
N LEU A 285 -23.08 -8.42 1.44
CA LEU A 285 -23.50 -9.63 2.18
C LEU A 285 -24.86 -10.18 1.73
N THR A 286 -25.71 -9.30 1.19
CA THR A 286 -27.09 -9.59 0.80
C THR A 286 -27.31 -9.37 -0.70
N GLY A 287 -26.23 -9.16 -1.48
CA GLY A 287 -26.27 -8.78 -2.89
C GLY A 287 -26.52 -9.95 -3.87
N GLY A 288 -26.91 -11.12 -3.38
CA GLY A 288 -27.16 -12.32 -4.19
C GLY A 288 -25.90 -13.06 -4.68
N ARG A 289 -24.71 -12.44 -4.60
CA ARG A 289 -23.43 -13.12 -4.81
C ARG A 289 -23.04 -13.87 -3.55
N GLU A 290 -22.55 -15.10 -3.74
CA GLU A 290 -22.01 -15.90 -2.65
C GLU A 290 -20.79 -15.21 -2.02
N LEU A 291 -20.77 -15.11 -0.69
CA LEU A 291 -19.67 -14.47 0.04
C LEU A 291 -18.40 -15.33 -0.04
N ASP A 292 -17.34 -14.73 -0.55
CA ASP A 292 -15.99 -15.29 -0.63
C ASP A 292 -15.03 -14.59 0.35
N GLU A 293 -13.80 -15.10 0.45
CA GLU A 293 -12.79 -14.57 1.37
C GLU A 293 -12.44 -13.10 1.07
N VAL A 294 -12.41 -12.72 -0.21
CA VAL A 294 -12.15 -11.34 -0.65
C VAL A 294 -13.27 -10.42 -0.18
N GLY A 295 -14.53 -10.80 -0.39
CA GLY A 295 -15.70 -10.06 0.07
C GLY A 295 -15.72 -9.89 1.59
N TYR A 296 -15.41 -10.96 2.35
CA TYR A 296 -15.33 -10.87 3.81
C TYR A 296 -14.19 -9.95 4.26
N SER A 297 -13.03 -10.03 3.62
CA SER A 297 -11.88 -9.16 3.90
C SER A 297 -12.17 -7.68 3.65
N LEU A 298 -12.95 -7.36 2.60
CA LEU A 298 -13.39 -5.99 2.33
C LEU A 298 -14.30 -5.47 3.44
N LEU A 299 -15.24 -6.29 3.91
CA LEU A 299 -16.11 -5.95 5.05
C LEU A 299 -15.30 -5.71 6.32
N GLU A 300 -14.39 -6.62 6.66
CA GLU A 300 -13.51 -6.55 7.82
C GLU A 300 -12.64 -5.29 7.80
N ASN A 301 -12.02 -4.97 6.65
CA ASN A 301 -11.22 -3.76 6.47
C ASN A 301 -12.05 -2.47 6.51
N ALA A 302 -13.25 -2.46 5.93
CA ALA A 302 -14.14 -1.30 5.99
C ALA A 302 -14.62 -1.04 7.43
N ALA A 303 -14.92 -2.09 8.19
CA ALA A 303 -15.28 -1.99 9.60
C ALA A 303 -14.13 -1.42 10.44
N ASN A 304 -12.91 -1.95 10.31
CA ASN A 304 -11.74 -1.45 11.03
C ASN A 304 -11.47 0.04 10.74
N ARG A 305 -11.50 0.45 9.47
CA ARG A 305 -11.36 1.88 9.08
C ARG A 305 -12.44 2.75 9.70
N ARG A 306 -13.69 2.30 9.72
CA ARG A 306 -14.82 3.01 10.35
C ARG A 306 -14.65 3.15 11.87
N LEU A 307 -14.22 2.10 12.55
CA LEU A 307 -14.02 2.12 14.00
C LEU A 307 -12.87 3.05 14.40
N GLU A 308 -11.76 2.96 13.69
CA GLU A 308 -10.61 3.84 13.89
C GLU A 308 -10.94 5.30 13.59
N ALA A 309 -11.73 5.55 12.54
CA ALA A 309 -12.26 6.87 12.22
C ALA A 309 -13.09 7.46 13.36
N ARG A 310 -14.03 6.68 13.90
CA ARG A 310 -14.87 7.12 15.03
C ARG A 310 -14.07 7.34 16.31
N ARG A 311 -13.09 6.47 16.61
CA ARG A 311 -12.18 6.61 17.76
C ARG A 311 -11.43 7.93 17.70
N ALA A 312 -10.83 8.20 16.53
CA ALA A 312 -10.12 9.44 16.29
C ALA A 312 -11.06 10.65 16.41
N LEU A 313 -12.27 10.57 15.84
CA LEU A 313 -13.30 11.62 15.90
C LEU A 313 -13.69 11.98 17.33
N ALA A 314 -13.95 10.98 18.16
CA ALA A 314 -14.34 11.20 19.54
C ALA A 314 -13.19 11.80 20.38
N GLY A 315 -11.95 11.38 20.13
CA GLY A 315 -10.79 11.76 20.96
C GLY A 315 -9.95 12.92 20.42
N LYS A 316 -10.22 13.43 19.21
CA LYS A 316 -9.31 14.31 18.45
C LYS A 316 -7.87 13.76 18.41
N ALA A 317 -7.75 12.45 18.24
CA ALA A 317 -6.50 11.72 18.39
C ALA A 317 -5.93 11.29 17.03
N PRO A 318 -4.61 10.99 16.94
CA PRO A 318 -4.03 10.34 15.78
C PRO A 318 -4.75 9.03 15.45
N PHE A 319 -4.85 8.73 14.16
CA PHE A 319 -5.56 7.56 13.66
C PHE A 319 -4.62 6.64 12.88
N ARG A 320 -4.86 5.34 12.99
CA ARG A 320 -4.10 4.29 12.30
C ARG A 320 -4.72 4.01 10.94
N LEU A 321 -3.90 3.90 9.92
CA LEU A 321 -4.32 3.46 8.60
C LEU A 321 -3.31 2.47 8.04
N ARG A 322 -3.82 1.48 7.31
CA ARG A 322 -2.99 0.55 6.55
C ARG A 322 -2.89 1.05 5.11
N ILE A 323 -1.67 1.38 4.67
CA ILE A 323 -1.37 1.85 3.32
C ILE A 323 -0.22 1.00 2.75
N PRO A 324 -0.42 0.24 1.66
CA PRO A 324 -1.69 -0.01 0.98
C PRO A 324 -2.65 -0.84 1.87
N PRO A 325 -3.98 -0.77 1.65
CA PRO A 325 -4.91 -1.63 2.36
C PRO A 325 -4.55 -3.08 2.07
N GLY A 326 -4.12 -3.82 3.09
CA GLY A 326 -3.83 -5.24 2.90
C GLY A 326 -5.04 -6.09 3.25
N LEU A 327 -5.12 -7.22 2.53
CA LEU A 327 -6.33 -8.02 2.45
C LEU A 327 -6.53 -8.93 3.69
N MET A 328 -5.52 -9.13 4.53
CA MET A 328 -5.60 -10.07 5.66
C MET A 328 -4.98 -9.50 6.94
N PRO A 329 -5.58 -9.75 8.12
CA PRO A 329 -4.96 -9.47 9.40
C PRO A 329 -3.63 -10.23 9.54
N ALA A 330 -2.52 -9.54 9.83
CA ALA A 330 -1.21 -10.19 9.89
C ALA A 330 -0.42 -9.88 11.18
N ARG A 331 -1.10 -9.64 12.30
CA ARG A 331 -0.46 -9.36 13.60
C ARG A 331 0.61 -10.41 13.91
N PRO A 332 1.90 -10.03 14.02
CA PRO A 332 2.97 -10.99 14.22
C PRO A 332 2.96 -11.52 15.65
N GLY A 333 3.28 -12.81 15.79
CA GLY A 333 3.52 -13.45 17.08
C GLY A 333 4.86 -14.19 17.08
N THR A 334 5.35 -14.53 18.26
CA THR A 334 6.57 -15.32 18.42
C THR A 334 6.21 -16.81 18.48
N PRO A 335 6.82 -17.67 17.65
CA PRO A 335 6.56 -19.10 17.66
C PRO A 335 7.05 -19.73 18.97
N THR A 336 6.44 -20.86 19.33
CA THR A 336 6.79 -21.63 20.53
C THR A 336 8.16 -22.28 20.39
N GLU A 337 8.52 -22.66 19.16
CA GLU A 337 9.78 -23.34 18.84
C GLU A 337 10.33 -22.79 17.53
N ILE A 338 11.65 -22.54 17.48
CA ILE A 338 12.36 -22.20 16.25
C ILE A 338 13.20 -23.41 15.80
N VAL A 339 12.60 -24.25 14.95
CA VAL A 339 13.29 -25.29 14.19
C VAL A 339 14.25 -24.66 13.17
N ARG A 340 15.51 -25.11 13.19
CA ARG A 340 16.56 -24.66 12.25
C ARG A 340 16.75 -25.67 11.12
N PRO A 341 17.03 -25.21 9.89
CA PRO A 341 17.51 -26.09 8.83
C PRO A 341 18.81 -26.77 9.25
N ALA A 342 18.97 -28.04 8.90
CA ALA A 342 20.19 -28.82 9.13
C ALA A 342 21.27 -28.44 8.10
N LEU A 343 21.76 -27.21 8.17
CA LEU A 343 22.75 -26.62 7.27
C LEU A 343 23.86 -25.95 8.12
N ALA A 344 25.11 -26.02 7.67
CA ALA A 344 26.24 -25.38 8.34
C ALA A 344 26.11 -23.84 8.29
N ALA A 345 26.61 -23.14 9.31
CA ALA A 345 26.53 -21.69 9.40
C ALA A 345 27.29 -21.02 8.24
N GLU A 346 28.42 -21.57 7.85
CA GLU A 346 29.24 -21.11 6.73
C GLU A 346 28.45 -21.19 5.42
N ALA A 347 27.78 -22.31 5.17
CA ALA A 347 26.95 -22.49 3.98
C ALA A 347 25.74 -21.54 3.95
N MET A 348 25.17 -21.18 5.12
CA MET A 348 24.13 -20.16 5.21
C MET A 348 24.69 -18.76 4.89
N GLN A 349 25.89 -18.43 5.37
CA GLN A 349 26.54 -17.15 5.10
C GLN A 349 26.91 -17.00 3.62
N ASP A 350 27.46 -18.06 3.00
CA ASP A 350 27.78 -18.07 1.58
C ASP A 350 26.53 -17.87 0.71
N ALA A 351 25.43 -18.57 1.05
CA ALA A 351 24.16 -18.39 0.35
C ALA A 351 23.60 -16.97 0.55
N ALA A 352 23.68 -16.40 1.76
CA ALA A 352 23.26 -15.02 2.00
C ALA A 352 24.06 -14.02 1.16
N ALA A 353 25.38 -14.18 1.07
CA ALA A 353 26.24 -13.35 0.25
C ALA A 353 25.88 -13.45 -1.25
N ALA A 354 25.60 -14.66 -1.75
CA ALA A 354 25.16 -14.88 -3.12
C ALA A 354 23.83 -14.17 -3.43
N PHE A 355 22.87 -14.20 -2.50
CA PHE A 355 21.59 -13.49 -2.66
C PHE A 355 21.75 -11.97 -2.64
N LEU A 356 22.63 -11.41 -1.79
CA LEU A 356 22.91 -9.96 -1.77
C LEU A 356 23.59 -9.48 -3.07
N ALA A 357 24.50 -10.29 -3.62
CA ALA A 357 25.11 -10.01 -4.92
C ALA A 357 24.07 -10.03 -6.04
N ALA A 358 23.19 -11.04 -6.05
CA ALA A 358 22.10 -11.15 -7.00
C ALA A 358 21.07 -10.02 -6.85
N GLU A 359 20.74 -9.60 -5.61
CA GLU A 359 19.89 -8.45 -5.33
C GLU A 359 20.45 -7.18 -5.97
N SER A 360 21.76 -6.94 -5.80
CA SER A 360 22.44 -5.77 -6.35
C SER A 360 22.37 -5.76 -7.88
N ALA A 361 22.72 -6.88 -8.52
CA ALA A 361 22.62 -7.03 -9.97
C ALA A 361 21.18 -6.84 -10.49
N GLN A 362 20.19 -7.32 -9.73
CA GLN A 362 18.78 -7.18 -10.06
C GLN A 362 18.29 -5.74 -9.93
N ARG A 363 18.75 -4.99 -8.92
CA ARG A 363 18.44 -3.56 -8.76
C ARG A 363 19.05 -2.72 -9.88
N GLU A 364 20.30 -3.01 -10.27
CA GLU A 364 20.94 -2.37 -11.43
C GLU A 364 20.15 -2.63 -12.71
N ARG A 365 19.68 -3.85 -12.91
CA ARG A 365 18.85 -4.19 -14.06
C ARG A 365 17.53 -3.42 -14.06
N LEU A 366 16.84 -3.34 -12.92
CA LEU A 366 15.62 -2.51 -12.80
C LEU A 366 15.92 -1.04 -13.08
N ALA A 367 17.10 -0.54 -12.68
CA ALA A 367 17.52 0.81 -12.97
C ALA A 367 17.73 1.07 -14.46
N GLN A 368 18.21 0.09 -15.22
CA GLN A 368 18.30 0.17 -16.68
C GLN A 368 16.91 0.17 -17.33
N ILE A 369 16.02 -0.72 -16.89
CA ILE A 369 14.69 -0.91 -17.48
C ILE A 369 13.77 0.28 -17.18
N TYR A 370 13.80 0.83 -15.97
CA TYR A 370 12.84 1.82 -15.47
C TYR A 370 13.44 3.19 -15.17
N ARG A 371 14.62 3.50 -15.72
CA ARG A 371 15.28 4.80 -15.52
C ARG A 371 14.32 5.95 -15.80
N TYR A 372 14.17 6.83 -14.82
CA TYR A 372 13.51 8.11 -14.98
C TYR A 372 14.46 9.11 -15.65
N HIS A 373 13.97 9.81 -16.66
CA HIS A 373 14.63 10.92 -17.31
C HIS A 373 13.62 12.07 -17.46
N LEU A 374 13.90 13.22 -16.86
CA LEU A 374 12.95 14.33 -16.75
C LEU A 374 12.33 14.74 -18.09
N VAL A 375 13.12 14.74 -19.17
CA VAL A 375 12.69 15.19 -20.50
C VAL A 375 12.17 14.02 -21.35
N GLU A 376 13.05 13.06 -21.67
CA GLU A 376 12.76 11.97 -22.62
C GLU A 376 11.91 10.82 -22.07
N ARG A 377 11.93 10.60 -20.75
CA ARG A 377 11.31 9.43 -20.12
C ARG A 377 10.82 9.72 -18.69
N ASN A 378 9.72 10.43 -18.61
CA ASN A 378 9.03 10.78 -17.37
C ASN A 378 7.64 10.12 -17.30
N CYS A 379 6.91 10.37 -16.20
CA CYS A 379 5.57 9.82 -15.98
C CYS A 379 4.60 10.10 -17.13
N VAL A 380 4.60 11.31 -17.70
CA VAL A 380 3.70 11.69 -18.80
C VAL A 380 4.05 10.93 -20.08
N THR A 381 5.33 10.90 -20.45
CA THR A 381 5.77 10.19 -21.65
C THR A 381 5.47 8.69 -21.56
N GLU A 382 5.64 8.06 -20.39
CA GLU A 382 5.31 6.64 -20.20
C GLU A 382 3.79 6.40 -20.18
N LEU A 383 2.99 7.35 -19.68
CA LEU A 383 1.53 7.28 -19.78
C LEU A 383 1.09 7.30 -21.25
N PHE A 384 1.62 8.21 -22.07
CA PHE A 384 1.31 8.27 -23.50
C PHE A 384 1.78 7.02 -24.25
N ARG A 385 3.00 6.52 -23.99
CA ARG A 385 3.47 5.22 -24.54
C ARG A 385 2.54 4.08 -24.16
N THR A 386 2.15 4.00 -22.89
CA THR A 386 1.26 2.93 -22.40
C THR A 386 -0.14 3.02 -23.02
N LEU A 387 -0.67 4.23 -23.22
CA LEU A 387 -1.91 4.47 -23.94
C LEU A 387 -1.80 3.99 -25.39
N ASN A 388 -0.76 4.41 -26.13
CA ASN A 388 -0.56 4.01 -27.52
C ASN A 388 -0.41 2.49 -27.66
N ASP A 389 0.34 1.84 -26.77
CA ASP A 389 0.47 0.37 -26.74
C ASP A 389 -0.88 -0.33 -26.52
N GLY A 390 -1.76 0.24 -25.70
CA GLY A 390 -3.10 -0.29 -25.46
C GLY A 390 -4.02 -0.13 -26.67
N LEU A 391 -3.74 0.83 -27.56
CA LEU A 391 -4.50 1.09 -28.78
C LEU A 391 -3.97 0.33 -30.00
N ALA A 392 -2.72 -0.13 -29.98
CA ALA A 392 -2.04 -0.73 -31.14
C ALA A 392 -2.75 -1.97 -31.73
N GLY A 393 -3.58 -2.66 -30.94
CA GLY A 393 -4.38 -3.82 -31.38
C GLY A 393 -5.81 -3.50 -31.81
N LEU A 394 -6.22 -2.23 -31.78
CA LEU A 394 -7.58 -1.80 -32.13
C LEU A 394 -7.68 -1.39 -33.61
N ASN A 395 -8.89 -1.46 -34.16
CA ASN A 395 -9.12 -0.99 -35.53
C ASN A 395 -9.10 0.55 -35.59
N GLU A 396 -8.96 1.08 -36.81
CA GLU A 396 -8.88 2.53 -37.02
C GLU A 396 -10.14 3.29 -36.58
N SER A 397 -11.32 2.64 -36.58
CA SER A 397 -12.57 3.29 -36.13
C SER A 397 -12.59 3.50 -34.63
N ASP A 398 -12.07 2.55 -33.84
CA ASP A 398 -11.96 2.64 -32.39
C ASP A 398 -10.92 3.70 -31.99
N THR A 399 -9.79 3.76 -32.68
CA THR A 399 -8.76 4.79 -32.45
C THR A 399 -9.27 6.19 -32.82
N ARG A 400 -10.03 6.31 -33.93
CA ARG A 400 -10.69 7.58 -34.28
C ARG A 400 -11.76 7.99 -33.28
N ALA A 401 -12.44 7.04 -32.63
CA ALA A 401 -13.43 7.36 -31.60
C ALA A 401 -12.81 8.04 -30.37
N LEU A 402 -11.54 7.71 -30.04
CA LEU A 402 -10.74 8.39 -29.01
C LEU A 402 -10.25 9.78 -29.46
N GLY A 403 -10.22 10.05 -30.77
CA GLY A 403 -9.66 11.27 -31.38
C GLY A 403 -8.30 11.07 -32.05
N GLY A 404 -7.59 9.97 -31.74
CA GLY A 404 -6.27 9.65 -32.31
C GLY A 404 -5.31 9.06 -31.29
N HIS A 405 -4.00 9.24 -31.53
CA HIS A 405 -2.90 8.88 -30.63
C HIS A 405 -2.03 10.11 -30.35
N ILE A 406 -1.23 10.05 -29.27
CA ILE A 406 -0.28 11.10 -28.91
C ILE A 406 1.12 10.51 -28.97
N GLU A 407 1.92 10.94 -29.93
CA GLU A 407 3.35 10.62 -29.92
C GLU A 407 4.08 11.49 -28.89
N PRO A 408 4.66 10.89 -27.84
CA PRO A 408 5.30 11.65 -26.77
C PRO A 408 6.54 12.37 -27.27
N THR A 409 6.63 13.66 -26.99
CA THR A 409 7.77 14.52 -27.31
C THR A 409 8.49 14.96 -26.03
N ALA A 410 9.72 15.48 -26.19
CA ALA A 410 10.45 16.10 -25.08
C ALA A 410 9.67 17.26 -24.42
N ALA A 411 8.83 17.96 -25.18
CA ALA A 411 8.04 19.08 -24.68
C ALA A 411 6.90 18.63 -23.75
N ASP A 412 6.41 17.40 -23.87
CA ASP A 412 5.36 16.84 -23.00
C ASP A 412 5.84 16.62 -21.55
N ALA A 413 7.14 16.74 -21.29
CA ALA A 413 7.68 16.87 -19.93
C ALA A 413 7.13 18.09 -19.17
N ILE A 414 6.66 19.10 -19.91
CA ILE A 414 6.05 20.30 -19.36
C ILE A 414 4.54 20.05 -19.19
N PRO A 415 3.98 20.11 -17.96
CA PRO A 415 2.60 19.69 -17.69
C PRO A 415 1.52 20.37 -18.52
N PHE A 416 1.63 21.67 -18.80
CA PHE A 416 0.62 22.36 -19.62
C PHE A 416 0.71 22.01 -21.11
N VAL A 417 1.92 21.68 -21.60
CA VAL A 417 2.11 21.23 -22.98
C VAL A 417 1.46 19.86 -23.16
N SER A 418 1.67 18.94 -22.22
CA SER A 418 1.02 17.63 -22.28
C SER A 418 -0.49 17.69 -22.09
N ALA A 419 -0.99 18.59 -21.24
CA ALA A 419 -2.43 18.86 -21.15
C ALA A 419 -2.98 19.36 -22.51
N GLN A 420 -2.28 20.28 -23.16
CA GLN A 420 -2.66 20.77 -24.49
C GLN A 420 -2.57 19.67 -25.57
N SER A 421 -1.58 18.77 -25.49
CA SER A 421 -1.50 17.59 -26.36
C SER A 421 -2.75 16.72 -26.22
N VAL A 422 -3.20 16.46 -25.00
CA VAL A 422 -4.45 15.72 -24.72
C VAL A 422 -5.66 16.43 -25.33
N GLU A 423 -5.81 17.74 -25.06
CA GLU A 423 -6.95 18.52 -25.55
C GLU A 423 -7.02 18.60 -27.09
N ARG A 424 -5.86 18.61 -27.76
CA ARG A 424 -5.78 18.72 -29.22
C ARG A 424 -5.94 17.39 -29.96
N ARG A 425 -5.56 16.26 -29.33
CA ARG A 425 -5.53 14.95 -30.01
C ARG A 425 -6.66 14.04 -29.57
N TYR A 426 -7.11 14.12 -28.32
CA TYR A 426 -8.19 13.29 -27.84
C TYR A 426 -9.53 14.01 -27.88
N ARG A 427 -10.61 13.24 -28.01
CA ARG A 427 -11.97 13.74 -28.00
C ARG A 427 -12.39 14.05 -26.57
N ILE A 428 -12.27 15.31 -26.19
CA ILE A 428 -12.69 15.78 -24.87
C ILE A 428 -14.20 16.02 -24.84
N THR A 429 -14.89 15.48 -23.83
CA THR A 429 -16.33 15.70 -23.60
C THR A 429 -16.58 16.80 -22.59
N GLU A 430 -15.64 17.02 -21.68
CA GLU A 430 -15.78 17.98 -20.59
C GLU A 430 -14.39 18.37 -20.07
N SER A 431 -14.22 19.65 -19.76
CA SER A 431 -13.05 20.17 -19.04
C SER A 431 -13.53 20.81 -17.75
N LEU A 432 -12.89 20.45 -16.64
CA LEU A 432 -13.25 20.93 -15.31
C LEU A 432 -12.00 21.28 -14.51
N GLU A 433 -12.14 22.31 -13.68
CA GLU A 433 -11.09 22.75 -12.77
C GLU A 433 -11.51 22.46 -11.33
N LEU A 434 -10.62 21.82 -10.58
CA LEU A 434 -10.77 21.65 -9.14
C LEU A 434 -9.75 22.55 -8.45
N ALA A 435 -10.25 23.63 -7.85
CA ALA A 435 -9.44 24.62 -7.18
C ALA A 435 -8.65 24.03 -6.00
N SER A 436 -7.45 24.55 -5.78
CA SER A 436 -6.66 24.27 -4.57
C SER A 436 -7.37 24.82 -3.32
N ARG A 437 -6.98 24.30 -2.15
CA ARG A 437 -7.46 24.81 -0.85
C ARG A 437 -7.24 26.31 -0.71
N ARG A 438 -6.06 26.80 -1.09
CA ARG A 438 -5.70 28.21 -1.03
C ARG A 438 -6.53 29.03 -1.99
N LYS A 439 -6.72 28.58 -3.24
CA LYS A 439 -7.54 29.31 -4.21
C LYS A 439 -8.98 29.49 -3.70
N LEU A 440 -9.59 28.43 -3.19
CA LEU A 440 -10.92 28.50 -2.55
C LEU A 440 -10.95 29.45 -1.34
N PHE A 441 -9.88 29.46 -0.55
CA PHE A 441 -9.76 30.37 0.60
C PHE A 441 -9.66 31.82 0.14
N LEU A 442 -8.79 32.13 -0.82
CA LEU A 442 -8.60 33.49 -1.36
C LEU A 442 -9.89 34.04 -2.00
N GLU A 443 -10.64 33.20 -2.70
CA GLU A 443 -11.94 33.58 -3.29
C GLU A 443 -12.99 33.98 -2.24
N SER A 444 -12.79 33.62 -0.97
CA SER A 444 -13.68 34.00 0.15
C SER A 444 -13.28 35.28 0.87
N LEU A 445 -12.13 35.89 0.53
CA LEU A 445 -11.57 37.05 1.24
C LEU A 445 -11.99 38.37 0.62
N ASP A 446 -11.95 39.43 1.44
CA ASP A 446 -11.94 40.81 0.95
C ASP A 446 -10.52 41.24 0.50
N ALA A 447 -10.42 42.45 -0.05
CA ALA A 447 -9.16 42.94 -0.63
C ALA A 447 -8.03 43.10 0.41
N GLU A 448 -8.34 43.48 1.65
CA GLU A 448 -7.35 43.68 2.70
C GLU A 448 -6.80 42.34 3.18
N ALA A 449 -7.69 41.38 3.46
CA ALA A 449 -7.31 40.03 3.83
C ALA A 449 -6.56 39.31 2.69
N TYR A 450 -6.92 39.56 1.43
CA TYR A 450 -6.20 39.03 0.27
C TYR A 450 -4.73 39.48 0.23
N LEU A 451 -4.44 40.75 0.53
CA LEU A 451 -3.08 41.27 0.55
C LEU A 451 -2.23 40.60 1.64
N ALA A 452 -2.81 40.36 2.82
CA ALA A 452 -2.15 39.62 3.90
C ALA A 452 -1.80 38.19 3.47
N GLU A 453 -2.57 37.60 2.56
CA GLU A 453 -2.29 36.25 2.07
C GLU A 453 -1.23 36.16 0.99
N LEU A 454 -0.72 37.26 0.43
CA LEU A 454 0.30 37.22 -0.63
C LEU A 454 1.65 36.67 -0.17
N SER A 455 1.93 36.71 1.13
CA SER A 455 3.20 36.28 1.71
C SER A 455 3.02 35.14 2.72
N PRO A 456 3.90 34.13 2.74
CA PRO A 456 3.91 33.12 3.80
C PRO A 456 4.16 33.71 5.20
N LEU A 457 4.69 34.95 5.29
CA LEU A 457 4.95 35.62 6.57
C LEU A 457 3.67 36.13 7.25
N SER A 458 2.63 36.43 6.46
CA SER A 458 1.36 37.01 6.93
C SER A 458 0.15 36.13 6.66
N SER A 459 0.34 35.00 5.96
CA SER A 459 -0.73 34.06 5.64
C SER A 459 -1.30 33.39 6.89
N ALA A 460 -2.63 33.40 7.02
CA ALA A 460 -3.37 32.75 8.08
C ALA A 460 -3.48 31.23 7.89
N ILE A 461 -3.33 30.74 6.66
CA ILE A 461 -3.53 29.32 6.31
C ILE A 461 -2.23 28.56 6.05
N TYR A 462 -1.13 29.25 5.79
CA TYR A 462 0.17 28.62 5.57
C TYR A 462 0.96 28.50 6.87
N ARG A 463 1.60 27.35 7.06
CA ARG A 463 2.59 27.14 8.12
C ARG A 463 3.86 26.61 7.47
N HIS A 464 5.00 27.18 7.84
CA HIS A 464 6.28 26.76 7.29
C HIS A 464 6.55 25.29 7.65
N ASN A 465 6.97 24.52 6.64
CA ASN A 465 7.41 23.15 6.76
C ASN A 465 8.90 23.10 6.47
N ASP A 466 9.66 22.36 7.28
CA ASP A 466 11.13 22.26 7.17
C ASP A 466 11.61 21.71 5.81
N GLU A 467 10.75 21.03 5.07
CA GLU A 467 11.03 20.53 3.71
C GLU A 467 10.80 21.58 2.59
N ASP A 468 10.14 22.70 2.89
CA ASP A 468 9.90 23.78 1.94
C ASP A 468 11.11 24.73 1.90
N SER A 469 11.49 25.18 0.70
CA SER A 469 12.50 26.24 0.53
C SER A 469 11.94 27.58 1.03
N LEU A 470 12.80 28.52 1.42
CA LEU A 470 12.33 29.86 1.78
C LEU A 470 11.84 30.63 0.54
N PHE A 471 10.72 31.34 0.70
CA PHE A 471 10.16 32.24 -0.33
C PHE A 471 9.38 33.38 0.34
N LEU A 472 9.25 34.52 -0.35
CA LEU A 472 8.60 35.74 0.16
C LEU A 472 7.17 35.92 -0.33
N PHE A 473 6.86 35.40 -1.52
CA PHE A 473 5.56 35.58 -2.15
C PHE A 473 5.04 34.28 -2.74
N PHE A 474 3.75 34.03 -2.55
CA PHE A 474 3.03 33.02 -3.31
C PHE A 474 2.85 33.50 -4.76
N THR A 475 3.00 32.57 -5.70
CA THR A 475 2.99 32.84 -7.15
C THR A 475 1.90 32.06 -7.90
N ASP A 476 1.13 31.25 -7.17
CA ASP A 476 0.08 30.35 -7.68
C ASP A 476 -1.05 31.15 -8.34
N ASP A 477 -1.57 32.16 -7.66
CA ASP A 477 -2.72 32.94 -8.12
C ASP A 477 -2.34 34.30 -8.75
N ALA A 478 -1.06 34.67 -8.69
CA ALA A 478 -0.52 35.88 -9.30
C ALA A 478 -0.09 35.63 -10.74
N THR A 479 -0.88 36.04 -11.73
CA THR A 479 -0.50 35.97 -13.15
C THR A 479 0.36 37.17 -13.57
N TRP A 480 -0.10 38.39 -13.33
CA TRP A 480 0.60 39.60 -13.76
C TRP A 480 1.83 39.96 -12.91
N PRO A 481 1.80 39.92 -11.56
CA PRO A 481 2.99 40.24 -10.76
C PRO A 481 3.96 39.05 -10.63
N ARG A 482 3.70 37.91 -11.30
CA ARG A 482 4.51 36.69 -11.17
C ARG A 482 6.01 36.90 -11.39
N PRO A 483 6.48 37.62 -12.42
CA PRO A 483 7.91 37.80 -12.62
C PRO A 483 8.57 38.59 -11.48
N LEU A 484 7.87 39.58 -10.92
CA LEU A 484 8.37 40.38 -9.79
C LEU A 484 8.46 39.52 -8.53
N PHE A 485 7.41 38.75 -8.22
CA PHE A 485 7.41 37.82 -7.10
C PHE A 485 8.45 36.72 -7.27
N GLY A 486 8.63 36.22 -8.49
CA GLY A 486 9.67 35.25 -8.84
C GLY A 486 11.07 35.79 -8.63
N ALA A 487 11.33 37.04 -9.01
CA ALA A 487 12.61 37.69 -8.77
C ALA A 487 12.91 37.84 -7.27
N ALA A 488 11.93 38.27 -6.48
CA ALA A 488 12.06 38.37 -5.02
C ALA A 488 12.31 37.01 -4.37
N ASN A 489 11.59 35.97 -4.81
CA ASN A 489 11.78 34.60 -4.34
C ASN A 489 13.16 34.03 -4.73
N LEU A 490 13.63 34.30 -5.96
CA LEU A 490 14.95 33.90 -6.42
C LEU A 490 16.06 34.55 -5.61
N ALA A 491 15.91 35.83 -5.26
CA ALA A 491 16.85 36.52 -4.38
C ALA A 491 16.94 35.85 -3.00
N VAL A 492 15.79 35.47 -2.42
CA VAL A 492 15.78 34.76 -1.13
C VAL A 492 16.36 33.36 -1.23
N GLY A 493 16.02 32.58 -2.26
CA GLY A 493 16.64 31.26 -2.48
C GLY A 493 18.16 31.35 -2.67
N THR A 494 18.63 32.42 -3.31
CA THR A 494 20.07 32.70 -3.48
C THR A 494 20.73 33.05 -2.14
N ALA A 495 20.09 33.90 -1.32
CA ALA A 495 20.58 34.22 0.02
C ALA A 495 20.62 32.97 0.93
N GLU A 496 19.60 32.11 0.85
CA GLU A 496 19.55 30.83 1.57
C GLU A 496 20.67 29.89 1.11
N ALA A 497 20.93 29.80 -0.20
CA ALA A 497 22.02 28.99 -0.73
C ALA A 497 23.39 29.49 -0.26
N LEU A 498 23.62 30.82 -0.29
CA LEU A 498 24.85 31.44 0.20
C LEU A 498 25.06 31.20 1.70
N ALA A 499 24.00 31.35 2.50
CA ALA A 499 24.04 30.99 3.93
C ALA A 499 24.36 29.50 4.12
N GLY A 500 23.78 28.63 3.28
CA GLY A 500 24.02 27.20 3.26
C GLY A 500 25.47 26.80 2.95
N ILE A 501 26.18 27.58 2.12
CA ILE A 501 27.63 27.40 1.90
C ILE A 501 28.40 27.66 3.19
N LEU A 502 28.02 28.71 3.94
CA LEU A 502 28.67 29.07 5.19
C LEU A 502 28.34 28.08 6.32
N THR A 503 27.15 27.48 6.32
CA THR A 503 26.71 26.51 7.35
C THR A 503 26.96 25.05 6.97
N LEU A 504 27.50 24.78 5.78
CA LEU A 504 27.74 23.45 5.23
C LEU A 504 28.38 22.44 6.23
N PRO A 505 29.42 22.80 7.03
CA PRO A 505 30.02 21.85 7.96
C PRO A 505 29.14 21.53 9.17
N PHE A 506 28.09 22.31 9.44
CA PHE A 506 27.23 22.18 10.61
C PHE A 506 25.88 21.51 10.31
N ASP A 507 25.39 21.60 9.07
CA ASP A 507 24.06 21.12 8.70
C ASP A 507 24.03 20.03 7.63
N ALA A 508 25.21 19.51 7.27
CA ALA A 508 25.42 18.51 6.22
C ALA A 508 24.87 18.95 4.84
N GLY A 509 24.86 20.26 4.57
CA GLY A 509 24.43 20.83 3.30
C GLY A 509 22.92 20.91 3.09
N ARG A 510 22.12 20.70 4.14
CA ARG A 510 20.66 20.80 4.07
C ARG A 510 20.20 22.19 3.63
N THR A 511 20.77 23.25 4.20
CA THR A 511 20.39 24.64 3.86
C THR A 511 20.82 25.01 2.45
N LEU A 512 22.00 24.57 2.00
CA LEU A 512 22.43 24.74 0.62
C LEU A 512 21.47 24.07 -0.36
N HIS A 513 21.08 22.83 -0.08
CA HIS A 513 20.13 22.09 -0.92
C HIS A 513 18.76 22.79 -1.00
N ARG A 514 18.24 23.30 0.13
CA ARG A 514 16.98 24.06 0.17
C ARG A 514 17.06 25.34 -0.65
N GLY A 515 18.13 26.13 -0.50
CA GLY A 515 18.34 27.35 -1.28
C GLY A 515 18.42 27.09 -2.78
N LEU A 516 19.21 26.09 -3.20
CA LEU A 516 19.32 25.68 -4.61
C LEU A 516 17.97 25.21 -5.17
N ARG A 517 17.19 24.43 -4.39
CA ARG A 517 15.84 24.05 -4.76
C ARG A 517 14.93 25.27 -4.91
N GLY A 518 14.99 26.21 -3.97
CA GLY A 518 14.26 27.47 -4.03
C GLY A 518 14.57 28.28 -5.29
N MET A 519 15.84 28.34 -5.69
CA MET A 519 16.27 28.97 -6.94
C MET A 519 15.69 28.25 -8.17
N LEU A 520 15.81 26.92 -8.25
CA LEU A 520 15.29 26.11 -9.36
C LEU A 520 13.78 26.25 -9.55
N VAL A 521 13.03 26.34 -8.45
CA VAL A 521 11.57 26.49 -8.48
C VAL A 521 11.16 27.93 -8.79
N SER A 522 11.98 28.93 -8.47
CA SER A 522 11.68 30.36 -8.73
C SER A 522 12.07 30.82 -10.14
N LEU A 523 13.07 30.21 -10.76
CA LEU A 523 13.57 30.60 -12.09
C LEU A 523 12.48 30.66 -13.16
N PRO A 524 11.56 29.68 -13.27
CA PRO A 524 10.54 29.73 -14.30
C PRO A 524 9.46 30.80 -14.08
N GLU A 525 9.32 31.30 -12.84
CA GLU A 525 8.33 32.33 -12.49
C GLU A 525 8.64 33.66 -13.19
N LEU A 526 9.92 33.88 -13.53
CA LEU A 526 10.37 35.01 -14.35
C LEU A 526 9.77 35.01 -15.76
N ALA A 527 9.42 33.83 -16.28
CA ALA A 527 8.79 33.64 -17.59
C ALA A 527 7.31 33.28 -17.47
N PHE A 528 6.65 33.74 -16.40
CA PHE A 528 5.24 33.46 -16.09
C PHE A 528 4.90 31.98 -15.82
N PHE A 529 5.90 31.10 -15.68
CA PHE A 529 5.67 29.69 -15.38
C PHE A 529 5.75 29.43 -13.88
N ASN A 530 4.73 28.80 -13.29
CA ASN A 530 4.75 28.46 -11.87
C ASN A 530 5.22 27.02 -11.66
N ILE A 531 6.21 26.84 -10.78
CA ILE A 531 6.50 25.55 -10.16
C ILE A 531 6.18 25.67 -8.66
N ARG A 532 5.46 24.68 -8.13
CA ARG A 532 4.94 24.65 -6.75
C ARG A 532 5.98 25.07 -5.70
N LYS A 533 5.53 25.91 -4.76
CA LYS A 533 6.19 26.24 -3.49
C LYS A 533 5.23 26.02 -2.33
N GLY A 534 5.72 25.44 -1.24
CA GLY A 534 4.93 25.25 -0.03
C GLY A 534 4.11 23.95 0.01
N THR A 535 3.94 23.41 1.21
CA THR A 535 3.10 22.26 1.51
C THR A 535 2.15 22.60 2.66
N PHE A 536 0.83 22.43 2.48
CA PHE A 536 -0.17 22.75 3.50
C PHE A 536 -0.45 21.49 4.34
N ARG A 537 0.51 21.13 5.21
CA ARG A 537 0.41 19.98 6.14
C ARG A 537 0.06 20.39 7.56
#